data_AF-A0A930HGZ9-F1
#
_entry.id   AF-A0A930HGZ9-F1
#
_cell.length_a   1.000
_cell.length_b   1.000
_cell.length_c   1.000
_cell.angle_alpha   90.00
_cell.angle_beta   90.00
_cell.angle_gamma   90.00
#
_symmetry.space_group_name_H-M   'P 1'
#
loop_
_entity.id
_entity.type
_entity.pdbx_description
1 polymer ?
#
loop_
_entity_poly.entity_id
_entity_poly.type
_entity_poly.pdbx_seq_one_letter_code
_entity_poly.pdbx_strand_id
1 'polypeptide(L)'
;LLVAHVIFAGKSGLDIELSSLYLPFLVLIVLVGILIAALTQVNLPAIASAEKKEGEVLEKSVWSFSHLALGVVAIFMYVGVEVAVGNNINLYAKSLDYKDPALLATIYWGLMLVGRLCGSFLSGISAQMQLTATSVLAGLCVLVGMLTNNPYILIGAGLFHSIMWGAIFALAIDKLGK
;
A
#
# COMPACT_ATOMS: atom_id res chain seq x y z
N LEU A 1 -8.75 2.19 14.40
CA LEU A 1 -9.36 2.57 15.70
C LEU A 1 -9.50 4.08 15.90
N LEU A 2 -8.51 4.91 15.56
CA LEU A 2 -8.60 6.38 15.75
C LEU A 2 -9.80 7.02 15.02
N VAL A 3 -10.04 6.67 13.75
CA VAL A 3 -11.20 7.16 13.00
C VAL A 3 -12.52 6.66 13.60
N ALA A 4 -12.60 5.38 13.95
CA ALA A 4 -13.77 4.84 14.66
C ALA A 4 -13.96 5.50 16.04
N HIS A 5 -12.90 5.81 16.76
CA HIS A 5 -12.96 6.50 18.04
C HIS A 5 -13.38 7.96 17.84
N VAL A 6 -12.88 8.68 16.83
CA VAL A 6 -13.31 10.05 16.52
C VAL A 6 -14.77 10.11 16.05
N ILE A 7 -15.24 9.10 15.33
CA ILE A 7 -16.63 9.03 14.81
C ILE A 7 -17.62 8.53 15.87
N PHE A 8 -17.19 7.58 16.72
CA PHE A 8 -18.06 6.88 17.66
C PHE A 8 -17.75 7.18 19.14
N ALA A 9 -16.78 8.04 19.46
CA ALA A 9 -16.53 8.50 20.84
C ALA A 9 -17.79 9.16 21.37
N GLY A 10 -18.37 8.56 22.41
CA GLY A 10 -19.59 9.04 23.06
C GLY A 10 -20.91 8.53 22.46
N LYS A 11 -20.89 7.68 21.41
CA LYS A 11 -22.10 7.01 20.89
C LYS A 11 -22.13 5.54 21.32
N SER A 12 -23.06 5.21 22.21
CA SER A 12 -23.26 3.87 22.77
C SER A 12 -24.35 3.09 22.02
N GLY A 13 -23.97 2.13 21.17
CA GLY A 13 -24.85 1.08 20.63
C GLY A 13 -25.98 1.51 19.66
N LEU A 14 -26.20 0.69 18.63
CA LEU A 14 -27.30 0.65 17.63
C LEU A 14 -27.68 1.91 16.83
N ASP A 15 -27.33 3.13 17.25
CA ASP A 15 -27.57 4.38 16.51
C ASP A 15 -26.45 4.72 15.50
N ILE A 16 -25.93 3.70 14.81
CA ILE A 16 -25.09 3.92 13.63
C ILE A 16 -26.02 4.18 12.45
N GLU A 17 -26.68 5.34 12.47
CA GLU A 17 -27.36 5.84 11.30
C GLU A 17 -26.32 6.19 10.22
N LEU A 18 -26.67 5.97 8.95
CA LEU A 18 -25.90 6.40 7.77
C LEU A 18 -25.48 7.89 7.84
N SER A 19 -26.23 8.69 8.60
CA SER A 19 -25.92 10.09 8.90
C SER A 19 -24.55 10.30 9.55
N SER A 20 -24.10 9.36 10.39
CA SER A 20 -22.80 9.42 11.08
C SER A 20 -21.61 9.19 10.16
N LEU A 21 -21.84 8.67 8.94
CA LEU A 21 -20.82 8.52 7.91
C LEU A 21 -20.64 9.81 7.08
N TYR A 22 -21.64 10.70 7.02
CA TYR A 22 -21.53 11.91 6.20
C TYR A 22 -20.41 12.83 6.66
N LEU A 23 -20.27 13.06 7.97
CA LEU A 23 -19.22 13.92 8.52
C LEU A 23 -17.79 13.42 8.19
N PRO A 24 -17.42 12.15 8.45
CA PRO A 24 -16.09 11.65 8.11
C PRO A 24 -15.85 11.61 6.59
N PHE A 25 -16.86 11.31 5.77
CA PHE A 25 -16.73 11.41 4.31
C PHE A 25 -16.53 12.85 3.83
N LEU A 26 -17.24 13.81 4.40
CA LEU A 26 -17.10 15.24 4.04
C LEU A 26 -15.70 15.75 4.42
N VAL A 27 -15.21 15.42 5.62
CA VAL A 27 -13.84 15.74 6.03
C VAL A 27 -12.82 15.13 5.07
N LEU A 28 -13.00 13.87 4.67
CA LEU A 28 -12.13 13.21 3.69
C LEU A 28 -12.15 13.94 2.33
N ILE A 29 -13.33 14.31 1.82
CA ILE A 29 -13.48 15.04 0.55
C ILE A 29 -12.74 16.39 0.60
N VAL A 30 -12.91 17.16 1.69
CA VAL A 30 -12.24 18.45 1.86
C VAL A 30 -10.72 18.26 1.93
N LEU A 31 -10.24 17.27 2.68
CA LEU A 31 -8.81 16.99 2.84
C LEU A 31 -8.18 16.59 1.50
N VAL A 32 -8.85 15.72 0.73
CA VAL A 32 -8.43 15.34 -0.64
C VAL A 32 -8.45 16.56 -1.57
N GLY A 33 -9.48 17.41 -1.49
CA GLY A 33 -9.59 18.63 -2.28
C GLY A 33 -8.44 19.61 -2.01
N ILE A 34 -8.07 19.80 -0.74
CA ILE A 34 -6.90 20.60 -0.34
C ILE A 34 -5.61 19.98 -0.91
N LEU A 35 -5.47 18.65 -0.85
CA LEU A 35 -4.29 17.95 -1.36
C LEU A 35 -4.17 18.13 -2.88
N ILE A 36 -5.27 18.01 -3.62
CA ILE A 36 -5.31 18.30 -5.06
C ILE A 36 -4.93 19.75 -5.34
N ALA A 37 -5.53 20.71 -4.63
CA ALA A 37 -5.22 22.13 -4.80
C ALA A 37 -3.73 22.42 -4.53
N ALA A 38 -3.18 21.85 -3.46
CA ALA A 38 -1.75 21.96 -3.13
C ALA A 38 -0.87 21.34 -4.23
N LEU A 39 -1.22 20.16 -4.76
CA LEU A 39 -0.50 19.53 -5.86
C LEU A 39 -0.56 20.34 -7.16
N THR A 40 -1.66 21.06 -7.42
CA THR A 40 -1.76 21.97 -8.58
C THR A 40 -0.97 23.27 -8.40
N GLN A 41 -0.72 23.70 -7.16
CA GLN A 41 0.11 24.87 -6.85
C GLN A 41 1.60 24.55 -6.86
N VAL A 42 1.97 23.29 -6.58
CA VAL A 42 3.32 22.78 -6.79
C VAL A 42 3.53 22.62 -8.28
N ASN A 43 4.40 23.46 -8.87
CA ASN A 43 4.90 23.24 -10.23
C ASN A 43 5.71 21.94 -10.23
N LEU A 44 5.02 20.82 -10.43
CA LEU A 44 5.65 19.54 -10.72
C LEU A 44 6.39 19.74 -12.05
N PRO A 45 7.74 19.67 -12.09
CA PRO A 45 8.46 19.69 -13.36
C PRO A 45 7.87 18.56 -14.20
N ALA A 46 7.36 18.90 -15.38
CA ALA A 46 6.75 17.94 -16.29
C ALA A 46 7.72 16.76 -16.42
N ILE A 47 7.25 15.57 -16.05
CA ILE A 47 8.04 14.35 -16.20
C ILE A 47 8.25 14.21 -17.71
N ALA A 48 9.47 14.48 -18.18
CA ALA A 48 9.83 14.50 -19.60
C ALA A 48 9.70 13.13 -20.30
N SER A 49 9.08 12.14 -19.64
CA SER A 49 8.70 10.84 -20.19
C SER A 49 7.20 10.71 -20.49
N ALA A 50 6.41 11.78 -20.38
CA ALA A 50 4.99 11.79 -20.70
C ALA A 50 4.62 12.71 -21.88
N GLU A 51 5.58 13.17 -22.67
CA GLU A 51 5.27 13.78 -23.98
C GLU A 51 5.11 12.66 -25.01
N LYS A 52 3.85 12.33 -25.27
CA LYS A 52 3.43 11.53 -26.41
C LYS A 52 3.82 12.29 -27.68
N LYS A 53 4.90 11.88 -28.36
CA LYS A 53 5.14 12.33 -29.73
C LYS A 53 3.99 11.82 -30.60
N GLU A 54 3.20 12.74 -31.12
CA GLU A 54 2.16 12.46 -32.11
C GLU A 54 2.78 11.72 -33.30
N GLY A 55 2.48 10.43 -33.45
CA GLY A 55 2.89 9.64 -34.63
C GLY A 55 3.49 8.26 -34.36
N GLU A 56 3.86 7.91 -33.12
CA GLU A 56 4.33 6.55 -32.83
C GLU A 56 3.12 5.62 -32.59
N VAL A 57 2.72 4.92 -33.65
CA VAL A 57 1.91 3.70 -33.52
C VAL A 57 2.78 2.72 -32.73
N LEU A 58 2.31 2.30 -31.54
CA LEU A 58 2.91 1.18 -30.83
C LEU A 58 2.93 -0.02 -31.78
N GLU A 59 4.08 -0.34 -32.39
CA GLU A 59 4.20 -1.45 -33.36
C GLU A 59 3.88 -2.81 -32.73
N LYS A 60 3.79 -2.87 -31.39
CA LYS A 60 3.50 -4.09 -30.64
C LYS A 60 2.43 -3.87 -29.58
N SER A 61 1.50 -4.81 -29.52
CA SER A 61 0.47 -4.92 -28.48
C SER A 61 1.09 -4.77 -27.09
N VAL A 62 0.38 -4.07 -26.19
CA VAL A 62 0.73 -3.92 -24.76
C VAL A 62 1.07 -5.28 -24.12
N TRP A 63 0.45 -6.36 -24.60
CA TRP A 63 0.67 -7.74 -24.16
C TRP A 63 1.91 -8.43 -24.76
N SER A 64 2.58 -7.82 -25.74
CA SER A 64 3.80 -8.34 -26.35
C SER A 64 5.04 -8.14 -25.47
N PHE A 65 4.91 -7.34 -24.40
CA PHE A 65 5.98 -7.06 -23.46
C PHE A 65 5.92 -8.05 -22.28
N SER A 66 6.83 -9.03 -22.28
CA SER A 66 6.88 -10.07 -21.24
C SER A 66 7.05 -9.49 -19.83
N HIS A 67 7.84 -8.42 -19.66
CA HIS A 67 8.02 -7.74 -18.38
C HIS A 67 6.75 -7.06 -17.87
N LEU A 68 5.87 -6.58 -18.76
CA LEU A 68 4.60 -5.98 -18.36
C LEU A 68 3.63 -7.06 -17.87
N ALA A 69 3.52 -8.17 -18.60
CA ALA A 69 2.71 -9.31 -18.18
C ALA A 69 3.18 -9.87 -16.82
N LEU A 70 4.50 -9.99 -16.63
CA LEU A 70 5.09 -10.38 -15.34
C LEU A 70 4.79 -9.35 -14.24
N GLY A 71 4.81 -8.06 -14.56
CA GLY A 71 4.41 -6.98 -13.65
C GLY A 71 2.96 -7.10 -13.20
N VAL A 72 2.02 -7.39 -14.10
CA VAL A 72 0.60 -7.61 -13.77
C VAL A 72 0.44 -8.80 -12.82
N VAL A 73 1.10 -9.92 -13.11
CA VAL A 73 1.09 -11.11 -12.24
C VAL A 73 1.71 -10.79 -10.87
N ALA A 74 2.79 -10.01 -10.84
CA ALA A 74 3.46 -9.60 -9.61
C ALA A 74 2.55 -8.73 -8.74
N ILE A 75 1.86 -7.73 -9.32
CA ILE A 75 0.88 -6.91 -8.58
C ILE A 75 -0.26 -7.77 -8.04
N PHE A 76 -0.78 -8.70 -8.85
CA PHE A 76 -1.85 -9.60 -8.42
C PHE A 76 -1.44 -10.43 -7.19
N MET A 77 -0.26 -11.05 -7.22
CA MET A 77 0.26 -11.80 -6.07
C MET A 77 0.53 -10.88 -4.87
N TYR A 78 1.14 -9.73 -5.10
CA TYR A 78 1.43 -8.74 -4.06
C TYR A 78 0.17 -8.31 -3.31
N VAL A 79 -0.87 -7.84 -4.02
CA VAL A 79 -2.13 -7.42 -3.40
C VAL A 79 -2.83 -8.60 -2.70
N GLY A 80 -2.78 -9.79 -3.30
CA GLY A 80 -3.31 -11.00 -2.69
C GLY A 80 -2.69 -11.30 -1.31
N VAL A 81 -1.36 -11.25 -1.23
CA VAL A 81 -0.63 -11.42 0.04
C VAL A 81 -0.90 -10.25 1.00
N GLU A 82 -0.92 -9.02 0.50
CA GLU A 82 -1.20 -7.82 1.31
C GLU A 82 -2.52 -7.96 2.08
N VAL A 83 -3.59 -8.25 1.33
CA VAL A 83 -4.94 -8.31 1.87
C VAL A 83 -5.11 -9.56 2.73
N ALA A 84 -4.48 -10.68 2.35
CA ALA A 84 -4.48 -11.89 3.17
C ALA A 84 -3.83 -11.64 4.54
N VAL A 85 -2.67 -10.98 4.60
CA VAL A 85 -2.02 -10.68 5.89
C VAL A 85 -2.79 -9.59 6.64
N GLY A 86 -3.08 -8.47 5.98
CA GLY A 86 -3.71 -7.30 6.61
C GLY A 86 -5.11 -7.56 7.17
N ASN A 87 -5.91 -8.38 6.48
CA ASN A 87 -7.27 -8.71 6.96
C ASN A 87 -7.26 -9.83 8.01
N ASN A 88 -6.35 -10.80 7.89
CA ASN A 88 -6.32 -11.93 8.81
C ASN A 88 -5.53 -11.66 10.09
N ILE A 89 -4.65 -10.65 10.15
CA ILE A 89 -3.87 -10.33 11.37
C ILE A 89 -4.76 -10.13 12.61
N ASN A 90 -5.95 -9.54 12.42
CA ASN A 90 -6.92 -9.31 13.48
C ASN A 90 -7.53 -10.64 13.97
N LEU A 91 -7.99 -11.48 13.04
CA LEU A 91 -8.53 -12.81 13.35
C LEU A 91 -7.46 -13.71 14.00
N TYR A 92 -6.23 -13.63 13.50
CA TYR A 92 -5.09 -14.38 14.00
C TYR A 92 -4.73 -13.97 15.43
N ALA A 93 -4.60 -12.67 15.71
CA ALA A 93 -4.38 -12.17 17.07
C ALA A 93 -5.53 -12.56 18.02
N LYS A 94 -6.78 -12.57 17.53
CA LYS A 94 -7.93 -13.03 18.32
C LYS A 94 -7.85 -14.53 18.64
N SER A 95 -7.37 -15.36 17.73
CA SER A 95 -7.19 -16.81 17.98
C SER A 95 -6.11 -17.13 19.01
N LEU A 96 -5.16 -16.21 19.24
CA LEU A 96 -4.07 -16.34 20.20
C LEU A 96 -4.39 -15.66 21.55
N ASP A 97 -5.64 -15.25 21.77
CA ASP A 97 -6.11 -14.58 23.01
C ASP A 97 -5.37 -13.28 23.37
N TYR A 98 -4.93 -12.52 22.35
CA TYR A 98 -4.33 -11.20 22.58
C TYR A 98 -5.37 -10.16 23.02
N LYS A 99 -4.99 -9.31 23.98
CA LYS A 99 -5.88 -8.27 24.56
C LYS A 99 -6.45 -7.27 23.54
N ASP A 100 -5.68 -6.88 22.51
CA ASP A 100 -6.09 -5.83 21.56
C ASP A 100 -5.83 -6.18 20.08
N PRO A 101 -6.56 -7.13 19.47
CA PRO A 101 -6.34 -7.58 18.09
C PRO A 101 -6.45 -6.46 17.03
N ALA A 102 -7.34 -5.49 17.28
CA ALA A 102 -7.53 -4.35 16.39
C ALA A 102 -6.36 -3.34 16.41
N LEU A 103 -5.60 -3.30 17.51
CA LEU A 103 -4.40 -2.47 17.62
C LEU A 103 -3.28 -3.08 16.76
N LEU A 104 -3.12 -4.40 16.76
CA LEU A 104 -2.17 -5.11 15.90
C LEU A 104 -2.40 -4.81 14.40
N ALA A 105 -3.65 -4.83 13.94
CA ALA A 105 -3.99 -4.43 12.58
C ALA A 105 -3.65 -2.95 12.30
N THR A 106 -3.89 -2.07 13.28
CA THR A 106 -3.55 -0.64 13.16
C THR A 106 -2.03 -0.45 13.05
N ILE A 107 -1.23 -1.22 13.81
CA ILE A 107 0.24 -1.18 13.70
C ILE A 107 0.69 -1.70 12.34
N TYR A 108 0.10 -2.77 11.79
CA TYR A 108 0.46 -3.27 10.45
C TYR A 108 0.34 -2.18 9.37
N TRP A 109 -0.83 -1.55 9.29
CA TRP A 109 -1.06 -0.46 8.32
C TRP A 109 -0.25 0.81 8.67
N GLY A 110 -0.04 1.08 9.96
CA GLY A 110 0.81 2.18 10.42
C GLY A 110 2.28 2.00 10.04
N LEU A 111 2.84 0.80 10.22
CA LEU A 111 4.19 0.46 9.77
C LEU A 111 4.32 0.54 8.26
N MET A 112 3.27 0.20 7.52
CA MET A 112 3.26 0.39 6.07
C MET A 112 3.39 1.89 5.70
N LEU A 113 2.68 2.78 6.40
CA LEU A 113 2.80 4.23 6.19
C LEU A 113 4.23 4.73 6.52
N VAL A 114 4.78 4.28 7.64
CA VAL A 114 6.17 4.59 8.04
C VAL A 114 7.16 4.06 7.00
N GLY A 115 6.94 2.86 6.48
CA GLY A 115 7.78 2.27 5.44
C GLY A 115 7.78 3.09 4.14
N ARG A 116 6.64 3.69 3.76
CA ARG A 116 6.59 4.64 2.64
C ARG A 116 7.38 5.92 2.93
N LEU A 117 7.24 6.47 4.13
CA LEU A 117 7.97 7.67 4.55
C LEU A 117 9.49 7.41 4.52
N CYS A 118 9.94 6.30 5.11
CA CYS A 118 11.33 5.89 5.09
C CYS A 118 11.81 5.54 3.67
N GLY A 119 10.96 4.90 2.86
CA GLY A 119 11.25 4.53 1.47
C GLY A 119 11.52 5.74 0.56
N SER A 120 10.97 6.92 0.88
CA SER A 120 11.27 8.15 0.13
C SER A 120 12.75 8.55 0.19
N PHE A 121 13.43 8.24 1.30
CA PHE A 121 14.87 8.46 1.46
C PHE A 121 15.73 7.43 0.72
N LEU A 122 15.14 6.30 0.30
CA LEU A 122 15.81 5.25 -0.47
C LEU A 122 15.76 5.49 -1.99
N SER A 123 15.34 6.68 -2.43
CA SER A 123 15.21 7.05 -3.85
C SER A 123 16.49 6.89 -4.70
N GLY A 124 17.66 6.79 -4.07
CA GLY A 124 18.93 6.52 -4.76
C GLY A 124 19.20 5.03 -5.10
N ILE A 125 18.35 4.09 -4.65
CA ILE A 125 18.53 2.65 -4.87
C ILE A 125 17.69 2.19 -6.05
N SER A 126 18.20 1.27 -6.87
CA SER A 126 17.45 0.73 -8.02
C SER A 126 16.16 0.03 -7.58
N ALA A 127 15.08 0.22 -8.34
CA ALA A 127 13.78 -0.42 -8.09
C ALA A 127 13.88 -1.95 -8.02
N GLN A 128 14.77 -2.54 -8.81
CA GLN A 128 15.03 -3.99 -8.79
C GLN A 128 15.62 -4.45 -7.44
N MET A 129 16.61 -3.74 -6.90
CA MET A 129 17.20 -4.09 -5.60
C MET A 129 16.22 -3.86 -4.45
N GLN A 130 15.45 -2.78 -4.50
CA GLN A 130 14.40 -2.51 -3.51
C GLN A 130 13.36 -3.63 -3.52
N LEU A 131 12.88 -4.04 -4.70
CA LEU A 131 11.86 -5.08 -4.82
C LEU A 131 12.38 -6.44 -4.34
N THR A 132 13.59 -6.85 -4.73
CA THR A 132 14.14 -8.15 -4.30
C THR A 132 14.40 -8.19 -2.80
N ALA A 133 15.02 -7.15 -2.23
CA ALA A 133 15.30 -7.09 -0.80
C ALA A 133 14.01 -7.07 0.02
N THR A 134 13.04 -6.23 -0.34
CA THR A 134 11.77 -6.14 0.38
C THR A 134 10.93 -7.41 0.24
N SER A 135 10.91 -8.06 -0.92
CA SER A 135 10.20 -9.33 -1.12
C SER A 135 10.78 -10.45 -0.24
N VAL A 136 12.12 -10.57 -0.18
CA VAL A 136 12.79 -11.59 0.63
C VAL A 136 12.55 -11.34 2.11
N LEU A 137 12.71 -10.09 2.58
CA LEU A 137 12.48 -9.73 3.97
C LEU A 137 11.02 -9.90 4.38
N ALA A 138 10.07 -9.48 3.54
CA ALA A 138 8.64 -9.69 3.78
C ALA A 138 8.31 -11.19 3.86
N GLY A 139 8.80 -11.99 2.91
CA GLY A 139 8.60 -13.44 2.90
C GLY A 139 9.17 -14.11 4.15
N LEU A 140 10.38 -13.72 4.58
CA LEU A 140 10.99 -14.21 5.81
C LEU A 140 10.18 -13.82 7.05
N CYS A 141 9.74 -12.57 7.17
CA CYS A 141 8.89 -12.13 8.27
C CYS A 141 7.58 -12.91 8.33
N VAL A 142 6.93 -13.15 7.18
CA VAL A 142 5.70 -13.94 7.11
C VAL A 142 5.95 -15.38 7.54
N LEU A 143 7.00 -16.03 7.01
CA LEU A 143 7.35 -17.41 7.33
C LEU A 143 7.72 -17.59 8.82
N VAL A 144 8.60 -16.73 9.34
CA VAL A 144 9.00 -16.77 10.76
C VAL A 144 7.82 -16.47 11.66
N GLY A 145 6.98 -15.49 11.29
CA GLY A 145 5.76 -15.16 12.05
C GLY A 145 4.78 -16.32 12.12
N MET A 146 4.59 -17.06 11.02
CA MET A 146 3.76 -18.27 10.98
C MET A 146 4.35 -19.41 11.83
N LEU A 147 5.67 -19.67 11.72
CA LEU A 147 6.32 -20.77 12.44
C LEU A 147 6.42 -20.53 13.95
N THR A 148 6.64 -19.28 14.36
CA THR A 148 6.80 -18.91 15.78
C THR A 148 5.47 -18.57 16.45
N ASN A 149 4.36 -18.62 15.72
CA ASN A 149 3.04 -18.14 16.13
C ASN A 149 3.06 -16.72 16.73
N ASN A 150 3.91 -15.85 16.19
CA ASN A 150 4.15 -14.52 16.73
C ASN A 150 3.57 -13.43 15.82
N PRO A 151 2.42 -12.82 16.19
CA PRO A 151 1.76 -11.83 15.36
C PRO A 151 2.54 -10.51 15.23
N TYR A 152 3.48 -10.21 16.13
CA TYR A 152 4.33 -9.02 16.03
C TYR A 152 5.31 -9.10 14.86
N ILE A 153 5.82 -10.30 14.57
CA ILE A 153 6.73 -10.52 13.43
C ILE A 153 5.97 -10.39 12.11
N LEU A 154 4.72 -10.89 12.06
CA LEU A 154 3.83 -10.72 10.93
C LEU A 154 3.51 -9.25 10.66
N ILE A 155 3.31 -8.45 11.72
CA ILE A 155 3.09 -7.00 11.60
C ILE A 155 4.30 -6.28 11.00
N GLY A 156 5.51 -6.71 11.37
CA GLY A 156 6.76 -6.19 10.81
C GLY A 156 6.86 -6.35 9.29
N ALA A 157 6.19 -7.37 8.71
CA ALA A 157 6.14 -7.55 7.25
C ALA A 157 5.49 -6.36 6.52
N GLY A 158 4.58 -5.63 7.20
CA GLY A 158 3.92 -4.44 6.64
C GLY A 158 4.89 -3.32 6.27
N LEU A 159 6.03 -3.20 6.96
CA LEU A 159 7.08 -2.23 6.65
C LEU A 159 7.71 -2.50 5.27
N PHE A 160 7.92 -3.77 4.92
CA PHE A 160 8.54 -4.14 3.65
C PHE A 160 7.53 -4.09 2.50
N HIS A 161 6.28 -4.45 2.79
CA HIS A 161 5.17 -4.41 1.84
C HIS A 161 4.97 -3.00 1.24
N SER A 162 5.30 -1.95 2.00
CA SER A 162 5.00 -0.57 1.63
C SER A 162 5.66 -0.07 0.33
N ILE A 163 6.85 -0.57 -0.01
CA ILE A 163 7.68 -0.10 -1.14
C ILE A 163 7.45 -0.95 -2.39
N MET A 164 6.97 -2.19 -2.22
CA MET A 164 6.86 -3.18 -3.30
C MET A 164 5.91 -2.72 -4.41
N TRP A 165 4.76 -2.11 -4.08
CA TRP A 165 3.82 -1.63 -5.11
C TRP A 165 4.47 -0.66 -6.10
N GLY A 166 5.17 0.36 -5.58
CA GLY A 166 5.84 1.37 -6.41
C GLY A 166 6.98 0.78 -7.24
N ALA A 167 7.75 -0.13 -6.65
CA ALA A 167 8.86 -0.79 -7.32
C ALA A 167 8.38 -1.75 -8.43
N ILE A 168 7.33 -2.54 -8.20
CA ILE A 168 6.72 -3.42 -9.21
C ILE A 168 6.18 -2.59 -10.36
N PHE A 169 5.45 -1.50 -10.05
CA PHE A 169 4.89 -0.63 -11.07
C PHE A 169 5.98 0.01 -11.94
N ALA A 170 7.02 0.56 -11.32
CA ALA A 170 8.15 1.17 -12.02
C ALA A 170 8.88 0.17 -12.93
N LEU A 171 9.08 -1.07 -12.49
CA LEU A 171 9.71 -2.13 -13.30
C LEU A 171 8.79 -2.65 -14.41
N ALA A 172 7.47 -2.69 -14.18
CA ALA A 172 6.51 -3.16 -15.17
C ALA A 172 6.38 -2.22 -16.38
N ILE A 173 6.48 -0.92 -16.13
CA ILE A 173 6.44 0.13 -17.17
C ILE A 173 7.83 0.50 -17.71
N ASP A 174 8.91 -0.06 -17.15
CA ASP A 174 10.26 0.20 -17.63
C ASP A 174 10.35 -0.20 -19.12
N LYS A 175 10.86 0.72 -19.94
CA LYS A 175 11.03 0.58 -21.40
C LYS A 175 9.73 0.44 -22.22
N LEU A 176 8.54 0.65 -21.65
CA LEU A 176 7.34 0.86 -22.48
C LEU A 176 7.42 2.22 -23.20
N GLY A 177 7.28 2.24 -24.53
CA GLY A 177 7.29 3.47 -25.33
C GLY A 177 8.69 3.98 -25.70
N LYS A 178 9.69 3.10 -25.75
CA LYS A 178 10.99 3.32 -26.41
C LYS A 178 11.11 2.45 -27.64
#